data_AF-A0A1R2CHY7-F1
#
_entry.id   AF-A0A1R2CHY7-F1
#
_cell.length_a   1.000
_cell.length_b   1.000
_cell.length_c   1.000
_cell.angle_alpha   90.00
_cell.angle_beta   90.00
_cell.angle_gamma   90.00
#
_symmetry.space_group_name_H-M   'P 1'
#
loop_
_entity.id
_entity.type
_entity.pdbx_description
1 polymer ?
#
loop_
_entity_poly.entity_id
_entity_poly.type
_entity_poly.pdbx_seq_one_letter_code
_entity_poly.pdbx_strand_id
1 'polypeptide(L)'
;MFQISIIRADGLTDNIEYSLYLEGKLLKQQKNPPEPTFIIPKSGFLNIIVKDQKTKKPLFSINLHTKLFPTEGFQWIPLFSHTQTISEFPEEVSGTKILIMISNESLDQIDETSEPDCENCEILKQEKNRMHQEFIKLTKEAKITIDNFTAENEKNKVLMKKYQSLYTETKKEMDIYKLRYEEEKRKYQDLLEKMKSITYQLEDNAQKAKMREEFLENIINDREKEYNRYTIGDISIRKNQVRSESERSMIVTPGLVMTPNKSLAQFIDTSLSNTSNSNHSGMQKDMGNNSKTATKRRVLSDITSIPQSTPQETNNALRTFLRKTHRIGLFTRDSGNLYKFGKKKVFIALKHGNLLCRVGGGFENIEEFISKNSDGKSMISENVHRRNKTSEEVQKCNEDIDLAMSMYLRSSPEIEKLIRIRKRPTSNCATE
;
A
#
# COMPACT_ATOMS: atom_id res chain seq x y z
N MET A 1 -48.11 7.51 29.92
CA MET A 1 -47.52 8.18 28.73
C MET A 1 -46.00 8.00 28.82
N PHE A 2 -45.24 8.43 27.83
CA PHE A 2 -43.78 8.55 27.96
C PHE A 2 -43.41 10.02 27.98
N GLN A 3 -42.49 10.38 28.88
CA GLN A 3 -41.84 11.67 28.83
C GLN A 3 -40.47 11.45 28.16
N ILE A 4 -40.25 12.12 27.02
CA ILE A 4 -39.03 11.97 26.23
C ILE A 4 -38.27 13.29 26.22
N SER A 5 -36.95 13.24 26.38
CA SER A 5 -36.07 14.38 26.17
C SER A 5 -34.90 14.03 25.27
N ILE A 6 -34.51 14.96 24.39
CA ILE A 6 -33.32 14.80 23.55
C ILE A 6 -32.13 15.32 24.35
N ILE A 7 -31.26 14.41 24.78
CA ILE A 7 -30.11 14.72 25.63
C ILE A 7 -28.90 15.13 24.80
N ARG A 8 -28.66 14.39 23.71
CA ARG A 8 -27.44 14.56 22.90
C ARG A 8 -27.70 14.22 21.45
N ALA A 9 -26.96 14.85 20.55
CA ALA A 9 -26.90 14.45 19.15
C ALA A 9 -25.44 14.36 18.69
N ASP A 10 -25.12 13.26 18.02
CA ASP A 10 -23.79 12.99 17.46
C ASP A 10 -23.85 12.99 15.93
N GLY A 11 -22.82 13.55 15.29
CA GLY A 11 -22.73 13.62 13.82
C GLY A 11 -23.59 14.72 13.18
N LEU A 12 -24.10 15.68 13.97
CA LEU A 12 -24.83 16.85 13.48
C LEU A 12 -23.98 18.13 13.62
N THR A 13 -24.35 19.18 12.88
CA THR A 13 -23.73 20.51 12.98
C THR A 13 -24.42 21.36 14.06
N ASP A 14 -23.78 22.42 14.54
CA ASP A 14 -24.31 23.27 15.63
C ASP A 14 -25.58 24.08 15.26
N ASN A 15 -25.93 24.13 13.97
CA ASN A 15 -27.02 24.95 13.43
C ASN A 15 -28.24 24.09 13.05
N ILE A 16 -28.73 23.31 14.00
CA ILE A 16 -29.83 22.36 13.78
C ILE A 16 -31.08 22.73 14.56
N GLU A 17 -32.22 22.37 13.99
CA GLU A 17 -33.54 22.55 14.56
C GLU A 17 -34.30 21.23 14.52
N TYR A 18 -34.79 20.78 15.67
CA TYR A 18 -35.54 19.53 15.81
C TYR A 18 -37.04 19.83 15.70
N SER A 19 -37.73 19.07 14.87
CA SER A 19 -39.19 19.09 14.74
C SER A 19 -39.72 17.69 15.03
N LEU A 20 -40.51 17.54 16.10
CA LEU A 20 -41.11 16.26 16.46
C LEU A 20 -42.57 16.26 16.03
N TYR A 21 -42.98 15.24 15.30
CA TYR A 21 -44.35 15.02 14.86
C TYR A 21 -44.88 13.71 15.42
N LEU A 22 -46.09 13.73 15.95
CA LEU A 22 -46.79 12.53 16.41
C LEU A 22 -48.02 12.37 15.53
N GLU A 23 -48.10 11.25 14.81
CA GLU A 23 -49.21 10.94 13.88
C GLU A 23 -49.47 12.10 12.89
N GLY A 24 -48.39 12.72 12.39
CA GLY A 24 -48.44 13.84 11.45
C GLY A 24 -48.72 15.21 12.09
N LYS A 25 -49.06 15.28 13.39
CA LYS A 25 -49.23 16.55 14.10
C LYS A 25 -47.91 17.02 14.70
N LEU A 26 -47.54 18.27 14.44
CA LEU A 26 -46.34 18.87 15.05
C LEU A 26 -46.56 19.01 16.56
N LEU A 27 -45.71 18.35 17.36
CA LEU A 27 -45.71 18.51 18.81
C LEU A 27 -45.02 19.81 19.21
N LYS A 28 -43.78 20.00 18.72
CA LYS A 28 -42.97 21.17 19.01
C LYS A 28 -41.81 21.27 18.02
N GLN A 29 -41.34 22.50 17.83
CA GLN A 29 -40.15 22.82 17.06
C GLN A 29 -39.17 23.52 18.00
N GLN A 30 -37.89 23.11 18.01
CA GLN A 30 -36.89 23.64 18.93
C GLN A 30 -35.52 23.82 18.30
N LYS A 31 -34.89 24.93 18.66
CA LYS A 31 -33.52 25.30 18.26
C LYS A 31 -32.58 25.06 19.44
N ASN A 32 -31.69 24.08 19.32
CA ASN A 32 -30.67 23.69 20.31
C ASN A 32 -31.19 23.40 21.76
N PRO A 33 -30.57 22.49 22.51
CA PRO A 33 -31.04 22.16 23.87
C PRO A 33 -30.80 23.37 24.81
N PRO A 34 -31.78 23.69 25.67
CA PRO A 34 -31.89 22.98 26.94
C PRO A 34 -33.10 22.04 26.98
N GLU A 35 -32.88 20.89 27.61
CA GLU A 35 -33.69 19.66 27.75
C GLU A 35 -35.21 19.88 27.67
N PRO A 36 -35.80 19.86 26.47
CA PRO A 36 -37.25 19.81 26.36
C PRO A 36 -37.72 18.40 26.70
N THR A 37 -38.70 18.32 27.58
CA THR A 37 -39.46 17.10 27.79
C THR A 37 -40.74 17.15 26.96
N PHE A 38 -40.99 16.07 26.24
CA PHE A 38 -42.17 15.86 25.39
C PHE A 38 -42.98 14.72 25.96
N ILE A 39 -44.28 14.93 26.13
CA ILE A 39 -45.18 13.86 26.55
C ILE A 39 -45.76 13.22 25.30
N ILE A 40 -45.53 11.91 25.13
CA ILE A 40 -46.05 11.13 24.00
C ILE A 40 -46.84 9.91 24.48
N PRO A 41 -47.84 9.43 23.72
CA PRO A 41 -48.57 8.21 24.06
C PRO A 41 -47.69 6.97 23.89
N LYS A 42 -48.03 5.89 24.60
CA LYS A 42 -47.31 4.60 24.51
C LYS A 42 -47.48 3.93 23.13
N SER A 43 -48.55 4.26 22.40
CA SER A 43 -48.82 3.79 21.04
C SER A 43 -48.99 4.95 20.07
N GLY A 44 -48.30 4.89 18.92
CA GLY A 44 -48.38 5.87 17.84
C GLY A 44 -47.12 5.84 16.97
N PHE A 45 -47.06 6.72 15.98
CA PHE A 45 -45.88 6.96 15.15
C PHE A 45 -45.25 8.32 15.48
N LEU A 46 -44.00 8.29 15.95
CA LEU A 46 -43.18 9.46 16.20
C LEU A 46 -42.25 9.68 15.00
N ASN A 47 -42.40 10.83 14.34
CA ASN A 47 -41.51 11.26 13.28
C ASN A 47 -40.63 12.41 13.78
N ILE A 48 -39.32 12.19 13.77
CA ILE A 48 -38.32 13.17 14.18
C ILE A 48 -37.65 13.70 12.92
N ILE A 49 -37.76 15.01 12.69
CA ILE A 49 -37.14 15.69 11.54
C ILE A 49 -36.12 16.69 12.05
N VAL A 50 -34.88 16.55 11.58
CA VAL A 50 -33.79 17.49 11.84
C VAL A 50 -33.63 18.39 10.63
N LYS A 51 -33.77 19.70 10.83
CA LYS A 51 -33.63 20.72 9.78
C LYS A 51 -32.39 21.56 10.03
N ASP A 52 -31.75 21.99 8.95
CA ASP A 52 -30.74 23.04 9.01
C ASP A 52 -31.44 24.36 9.38
N GLN A 53 -30.93 25.04 10.40
CA GLN A 53 -31.54 26.25 10.94
C GLN A 53 -31.53 27.41 9.93
N LYS A 54 -30.50 27.50 9.09
CA LYS A 54 -30.30 28.58 8.10
C LYS A 54 -31.12 28.32 6.84
N THR A 55 -31.04 27.10 6.31
CA THR A 55 -31.69 26.78 5.02
C THR A 55 -33.12 26.28 5.18
N LYS A 56 -33.53 25.89 6.39
CA LYS A 56 -34.80 25.23 6.71
C LYS A 56 -35.05 23.91 5.97
N LYS A 57 -34.05 23.39 5.26
CA LYS A 57 -34.13 22.11 4.56
C LYS A 57 -33.98 20.96 5.57
N PRO A 58 -34.78 19.88 5.44
CA PRO A 58 -34.58 18.68 6.24
C PRO A 58 -33.23 18.05 5.89
N LEU A 59 -32.39 17.88 6.90
CA LEU A 59 -31.12 17.16 6.79
C LEU A 59 -31.33 15.68 7.05
N PHE A 60 -32.13 15.37 8.07
CA PHE A 60 -32.41 13.99 8.46
C PHE A 60 -33.87 13.83 8.89
N SER A 61 -34.42 12.63 8.70
CA SER A 61 -35.74 12.27 9.20
C SER A 61 -35.80 10.78 9.57
N ILE A 62 -36.59 10.48 10.60
CA ILE A 62 -36.85 9.11 11.01
C ILE A 62 -38.26 8.97 11.54
N ASN A 63 -38.92 7.87 11.17
CA ASN A 63 -40.24 7.51 11.66
C ASN A 63 -40.16 6.25 12.53
N LEU A 64 -40.71 6.30 13.73
CA LEU A 64 -40.56 5.29 14.78
C LEU A 64 -41.92 4.93 15.34
N HIS A 65 -42.17 3.64 15.56
CA HIS A 65 -43.33 3.24 16.35
C HIS A 65 -42.99 3.40 17.85
N THR A 66 -43.82 4.10 18.63
CA THR A 66 -43.53 4.39 20.05
C THR A 66 -43.43 3.15 20.94
N LYS A 67 -44.10 2.06 20.55
CA LYS A 67 -43.96 0.71 21.16
C LYS A 67 -42.53 0.17 21.18
N LEU A 68 -41.63 0.70 20.35
CA LEU A 68 -40.22 0.29 20.37
C LEU A 68 -39.48 0.84 21.59
N PHE A 69 -39.97 1.92 22.20
CA PHE A 69 -39.29 2.54 23.33
C PHE A 69 -39.31 1.65 24.58
N PRO A 70 -38.18 1.57 25.33
CA PRO A 70 -38.16 0.94 26.64
C PRO A 70 -39.08 1.67 27.63
N THR A 71 -39.40 1.02 28.74
CA THR A 71 -40.21 1.62 29.81
C THR A 71 -39.56 2.86 30.41
N GLU A 72 -38.23 2.83 30.56
CA GLU A 72 -37.40 3.92 31.04
C GLU A 72 -35.95 3.74 30.55
N GLY A 73 -35.17 4.82 30.59
CA GLY A 73 -33.73 4.80 30.31
C GLY A 73 -33.32 5.64 29.11
N PHE A 74 -32.17 5.30 28.52
CA PHE A 74 -31.58 6.03 27.40
C PHE A 74 -31.56 5.16 26.14
N GLN A 75 -31.95 5.73 25.00
CA GLN A 75 -31.95 5.02 23.72
C GLN A 75 -31.29 5.87 22.64
N TRP A 76 -30.31 5.29 21.93
CA TRP A 76 -29.77 5.87 20.71
C TRP A 76 -30.71 5.59 19.54
N ILE A 77 -30.97 6.63 18.74
CA ILE A 77 -31.81 6.57 17.54
C ILE A 77 -30.97 7.01 16.34
N PRO A 78 -30.79 6.17 15.30
CA PRO A 78 -30.13 6.58 14.06
C PRO A 78 -30.92 7.67 13.33
N LEU A 79 -30.22 8.53 12.60
CA LEU A 79 -30.83 9.51 11.72
C LEU A 79 -30.43 9.24 10.26
N PHE A 80 -31.41 9.30 9.35
CA PHE A 80 -31.20 9.04 7.93
C PHE A 80 -31.47 10.28 7.09
N SER A 81 -30.75 10.44 5.98
CA SER A 81 -30.92 11.56 5.04
C SER A 81 -32.27 11.53 4.30
N HIS A 82 -32.97 10.39 4.36
CA HIS A 82 -34.28 10.16 3.76
C HIS A 82 -35.21 9.58 4.80
N THR A 83 -36.50 9.87 4.72
CA THR A 83 -37.50 9.39 5.70
C THR A 83 -37.57 7.87 5.66
N GLN A 84 -37.04 7.23 6.70
CA GLN A 84 -37.08 5.78 6.87
C GLN A 84 -37.90 5.44 8.12
N THR A 85 -38.75 4.43 8.00
CA THR A 85 -39.49 3.87 9.13
C THR A 85 -38.68 2.71 9.72
N ILE A 86 -38.41 2.76 11.02
CA ILE A 86 -37.76 1.66 11.74
C ILE A 86 -38.81 0.78 12.42
N SER A 87 -38.68 -0.53 12.26
CA SER A 87 -39.46 -1.55 12.96
C SER A 87 -38.78 -2.12 14.20
N GLU A 88 -37.46 -1.99 14.34
CA GLU A 88 -36.67 -2.51 15.47
C GLU A 88 -35.39 -1.68 15.67
N PHE A 89 -34.99 -1.44 16.93
CA PHE A 89 -33.75 -0.70 17.19
C PHE A 89 -32.52 -1.55 16.86
N PRO A 90 -31.56 -1.04 16.07
CA PRO A 90 -30.32 -1.76 15.81
C PRO A 90 -29.49 -1.85 17.09
N GLU A 91 -28.83 -3.00 17.28
CA GLU A 91 -27.94 -3.25 18.43
C GLU A 91 -26.77 -2.25 18.50
N GLU A 92 -26.27 -1.83 17.33
CA GLU A 92 -25.22 -0.82 17.22
C GLU A 92 -25.63 0.29 16.24
N VAL A 93 -25.56 1.55 16.70
CA VAL A 93 -25.91 2.73 15.90
C VAL A 93 -24.63 3.43 15.43
N SER A 94 -24.23 3.18 14.19
CA SER A 94 -23.13 3.90 13.52
C SER A 94 -23.63 5.18 12.85
N GLY A 95 -22.75 6.18 12.71
CA GLY A 95 -23.07 7.45 12.04
C GLY A 95 -23.85 8.47 12.87
N THR A 96 -24.70 9.26 12.19
CA THR A 96 -25.48 10.35 12.78
C THR A 96 -26.63 9.80 13.63
N LYS A 97 -26.71 10.24 14.88
CA LYS A 97 -27.66 9.68 15.86
C LYS A 97 -28.03 10.67 16.95
N ILE A 98 -29.18 10.44 17.58
CA ILE A 98 -29.66 11.21 18.74
C ILE A 98 -29.86 10.28 19.93
N LEU A 99 -29.46 10.75 21.11
CA LEU A 99 -29.71 10.09 22.38
C LEU A 99 -30.95 10.69 23.01
N ILE A 100 -31.96 9.86 23.23
CA ILE A 100 -33.16 10.26 23.95
C ILE A 100 -33.18 9.62 25.34
N MET A 101 -33.64 10.37 26.33
CA MET A 101 -34.00 9.85 27.65
C MET A 101 -35.52 9.67 27.70
N ILE A 102 -35.96 8.52 28.18
CA ILE A 102 -37.36 8.12 28.32
C ILE A 102 -37.61 7.91 29.80
N SER A 103 -38.54 8.68 30.37
CA SER A 103 -39.05 8.49 31.73
C SER A 103 -40.52 8.09 31.70
N ASN A 104 -40.88 7.14 32.56
CA ASN A 104 -42.27 6.81 32.80
C ASN A 104 -42.79 7.75 33.89
N GLU A 105 -43.83 8.53 33.57
CA GLU A 105 -44.34 9.62 34.40
C GLU A 105 -45.12 9.13 35.65
N SER A 106 -45.18 7.82 35.90
CA SER A 106 -45.89 7.22 37.04
C SER A 106 -44.93 6.91 38.19
N LEU A 107 -44.51 7.93 38.94
CA LEU A 107 -44.09 7.73 40.32
C LEU A 107 -45.29 8.03 41.20
N ASP A 108 -45.93 6.98 41.73
CA ASP A 108 -47.02 7.14 42.69
C ASP A 108 -46.46 7.85 43.93
N GLN A 109 -47.14 8.91 44.38
CA GLN A 109 -46.85 9.59 45.63
C GLN A 109 -46.92 8.58 46.76
N ILE A 110 -45.79 8.32 47.42
CA ILE A 110 -45.75 7.51 48.63
C ILE A 110 -46.32 8.38 49.75
N ASP A 111 -47.55 8.07 50.21
CA ASP A 111 -48.13 8.67 51.40
C ASP A 111 -47.35 8.21 52.65
N GLU A 112 -46.47 9.08 53.14
CA GLU A 112 -45.81 8.95 54.44
C GLU A 112 -46.84 9.19 55.56
N THR A 113 -47.55 8.15 55.99
CA THR A 113 -48.39 8.24 57.20
C THR A 113 -48.07 7.18 58.25
N SER A 114 -47.75 7.69 59.45
CA SER A 114 -47.78 7.12 60.80
C SER A 114 -46.59 6.25 61.26
N GLU A 115 -45.70 6.88 62.04
CA GLU A 115 -44.88 6.21 63.06
C GLU A 115 -45.73 6.05 64.34
N PRO A 116 -45.90 4.84 64.91
CA PRO A 116 -46.48 4.65 66.23
C PRO A 116 -45.40 4.63 67.32
N ASP A 117 -45.66 5.33 68.42
CA ASP A 117 -44.83 5.34 69.63
C ASP A 117 -44.76 3.94 70.28
N CYS A 118 -43.55 3.40 70.46
CA CYS A 118 -43.32 2.07 71.03
C CYS A 118 -42.37 2.12 72.24
N GLU A 119 -42.80 1.51 73.36
CA GLU A 119 -42.18 1.56 74.69
C GLU A 119 -40.92 0.68 74.88
N ASN A 120 -40.27 0.21 73.82
CA ASN A 120 -39.17 -0.79 73.91
C ASN A 120 -37.75 -0.19 73.79
N CYS A 121 -37.44 0.78 74.66
CA CYS A 121 -36.30 1.70 74.52
C CYS A 121 -34.88 1.09 74.67
N GLU A 122 -34.70 -0.03 75.37
CA GLU A 122 -33.35 -0.63 75.56
C GLU A 122 -32.88 -1.48 74.38
N ILE A 123 -33.77 -2.26 73.78
CA ILE A 123 -33.49 -3.06 72.58
C ILE A 123 -33.11 -2.12 71.42
N LEU A 124 -33.83 -1.00 71.29
CA LEU A 124 -33.53 0.06 70.32
C LEU A 124 -32.13 0.67 70.49
N LYS A 125 -31.64 0.82 71.72
CA LYS A 125 -30.27 1.35 71.97
C LYS A 125 -29.19 0.36 71.54
N GLN A 126 -29.38 -0.94 71.80
CA GLN A 126 -28.42 -1.96 71.39
C GLN A 126 -28.39 -2.11 69.86
N GLU A 127 -29.55 -2.08 69.21
CA GLU A 127 -29.67 -2.12 67.76
C GLU A 127 -29.09 -0.87 67.10
N LYS A 128 -29.31 0.32 67.67
CA LYS A 128 -28.66 1.56 67.25
C LYS A 128 -27.13 1.46 67.29
N ASN A 129 -26.56 0.87 68.34
CA ASN A 129 -25.11 0.70 68.43
C ASN A 129 -24.59 -0.31 67.39
N ARG A 130 -25.33 -1.39 67.12
CA ARG A 130 -24.99 -2.34 66.04
C ARG A 130 -25.00 -1.64 64.68
N MET A 131 -26.08 -0.92 64.37
CA MET A 131 -26.19 -0.16 63.13
C MET A 131 -25.09 0.91 63.00
N HIS A 132 -24.71 1.57 64.10
CA HIS A 132 -23.64 2.55 64.06
C HIS A 132 -22.28 1.92 63.71
N GLN A 133 -21.97 0.73 64.23
CA GLN A 133 -20.74 0.01 63.86
C GLN A 133 -20.74 -0.45 62.40
N GLU A 134 -21.88 -0.97 61.92
CA GLU A 134 -22.05 -1.31 60.51
C GLU A 134 -21.89 -0.09 59.60
N PHE A 135 -22.46 1.05 60.00
CA PHE A 135 -22.32 2.31 59.28
C PHE A 135 -20.86 2.78 59.20
N ILE A 136 -20.10 2.68 60.30
CA ILE A 136 -18.66 3.00 60.29
C ILE A 136 -17.90 2.07 59.34
N LYS A 137 -18.22 0.78 59.35
CA LYS A 137 -17.58 -0.20 58.45
C LYS A 137 -17.87 0.13 56.98
N LEU A 138 -19.14 0.37 56.64
CA LEU A 138 -19.57 0.77 55.29
C LEU A 138 -18.90 2.08 54.85
N THR A 139 -18.79 3.05 55.75
CA THR A 139 -18.14 4.34 55.45
C THR A 139 -16.65 4.15 55.11
N LYS A 140 -15.95 3.26 55.82
CA LYS A 140 -14.54 2.94 55.54
C LYS A 140 -14.38 2.22 54.19
N GLU A 141 -15.25 1.25 53.90
CA GLU A 141 -15.25 0.52 52.63
C GLU A 141 -15.57 1.44 51.44
N ALA A 142 -16.56 2.32 51.58
CA ALA A 142 -16.89 3.33 50.58
C ALA A 142 -15.71 4.29 50.34
N LYS A 143 -15.01 4.73 51.40
CA LYS A 143 -13.83 5.59 51.26
C LYS A 143 -12.70 4.92 50.47
N ILE A 144 -12.37 3.67 50.77
CA ILE A 144 -11.35 2.90 50.03
C ILE A 144 -11.74 2.78 48.55
N THR A 145 -13.02 2.56 48.27
CA THR A 145 -13.54 2.44 46.90
C THR A 145 -13.41 3.76 46.14
N ILE A 146 -13.72 4.89 46.77
CA ILE A 146 -13.56 6.23 46.21
C ILE A 146 -12.08 6.53 45.94
N ASP A 147 -11.19 6.21 46.88
CA ASP A 147 -9.74 6.43 46.72
C ASP A 147 -9.17 5.60 45.56
N ASN A 148 -9.61 4.34 45.41
CA ASN A 148 -9.24 3.50 44.27
C ASN A 148 -9.76 4.08 42.94
N PHE A 149 -11.02 4.50 42.90
CA PHE A 149 -11.63 5.09 41.70
C PHE A 149 -10.93 6.40 41.29
N THR A 150 -10.56 7.25 42.24
CA THR A 150 -9.82 8.49 41.96
C THR A 150 -8.42 8.20 41.42
N ALA A 151 -7.70 7.24 42.00
CA ALA A 151 -6.39 6.82 41.50
C ALA A 151 -6.46 6.25 40.08
N GLU A 152 -7.49 5.46 39.76
CA GLU A 152 -7.71 4.94 38.41
C GLU A 152 -8.10 6.04 37.41
N ASN A 153 -8.91 7.01 37.83
CA ASN A 153 -9.24 8.17 37.01
C ASN A 153 -8.00 9.01 36.66
N GLU A 154 -7.06 9.19 37.59
CA GLU A 154 -5.79 9.88 37.31
C GLU A 154 -4.91 9.09 36.32
N LYS A 155 -4.85 7.75 36.43
CA LYS A 155 -4.18 6.90 35.43
C LYS A 155 -4.81 7.07 34.05
N ASN A 156 -6.14 7.10 33.97
CA ASN A 156 -6.87 7.31 32.72
C ASN A 156 -6.60 8.69 32.12
N LYS A 157 -6.49 9.75 32.93
CA LYS A 157 -6.09 11.09 32.44
C LYS A 157 -4.69 11.09 31.82
N VAL A 158 -3.71 10.43 32.45
CA VAL A 158 -2.36 10.30 31.89
C VAL A 158 -2.37 9.51 30.59
N LEU A 159 -3.14 8.42 30.53
CA LEU A 159 -3.29 7.61 29.33
C LEU A 159 -3.93 8.42 28.18
N MET A 160 -4.97 9.21 28.46
CA MET A 160 -5.60 10.08 27.46
C MET A 160 -4.63 11.13 26.90
N LYS A 161 -3.79 11.74 27.74
CA LYS A 161 -2.73 12.66 27.27
C LYS A 161 -1.73 11.95 26.35
N LYS A 162 -1.37 10.70 26.67
CA LYS A 162 -0.48 9.88 25.82
C LYS A 162 -1.11 9.60 24.45
N TYR A 163 -2.38 9.21 24.42
CA TYR A 163 -3.11 9.02 23.16
C TYR A 163 -3.21 10.29 22.33
N GLN A 164 -3.48 11.43 22.97
CA GLN A 164 -3.52 12.72 22.29
C GLN A 164 -2.16 13.08 21.68
N SER A 165 -1.06 12.87 22.41
CA SER A 165 0.29 13.09 21.89
C SER A 165 0.56 12.21 20.67
N LEU A 166 0.27 10.90 20.76
CA LEU A 166 0.46 9.96 19.67
C LEU A 166 -0.34 10.37 18.42
N TYR A 167 -1.61 10.75 18.60
CA TYR A 167 -2.45 11.22 17.52
C TYR A 167 -1.86 12.45 16.81
N THR A 168 -1.34 13.42 17.58
CA THR A 168 -0.72 14.62 16.99
C THR A 168 0.59 14.31 16.25
N GLU A 169 1.36 13.33 16.71
CA GLU A 169 2.59 12.87 16.06
C GLU A 169 2.28 12.17 14.74
N THR A 170 1.37 11.19 14.75
CA THR A 170 0.92 10.48 13.53
C THR A 170 0.34 11.45 12.51
N LYS A 171 -0.40 12.48 12.94
CA LYS A 171 -0.92 13.52 12.04
C LYS A 171 0.21 14.29 11.35
N LYS A 172 1.24 14.71 12.11
CA LYS A 172 2.42 15.40 11.54
C LYS A 172 3.18 14.52 10.56
N GLU A 173 3.37 13.24 10.87
CA GLU A 173 4.00 12.29 9.95
C GLU A 173 3.21 12.16 8.65
N MET A 174 1.89 12.05 8.74
CA MET A 174 1.01 11.98 7.56
C MET A 174 1.10 13.23 6.69
N ASP A 175 1.18 14.41 7.30
CA ASP A 175 1.38 15.68 6.57
C ASP A 175 2.75 15.71 5.86
N ILE A 176 3.81 15.20 6.49
CA ILE A 176 5.15 15.06 5.86
C ILE A 176 5.10 14.12 4.66
N TYR A 177 4.43 12.96 4.78
CA TYR A 177 4.27 12.03 3.67
C TYR A 177 3.51 12.65 2.50
N LYS A 178 2.45 13.40 2.79
CA LYS A 178 1.68 14.13 1.77
C LYS A 178 2.55 15.16 1.04
N LEU A 179 3.39 15.90 1.76
CA LEU A 179 4.30 16.87 1.16
C LEU A 179 5.33 16.20 0.24
N ARG A 180 5.92 15.08 0.67
CA ARG A 180 6.88 14.31 -0.15
C ARG A 180 6.25 13.76 -1.41
N TYR A 181 5.02 13.26 -1.31
CA TYR A 181 4.27 12.75 -2.46
C TYR A 181 4.05 13.85 -3.51
N GLU A 182 3.64 15.05 -3.11
CA GLU A 182 3.46 16.17 -4.05
C GLU A 182 4.78 16.67 -4.65
N GLU A 183 5.90 16.60 -3.93
CA GLU A 183 7.23 16.89 -4.48
C GLU A 183 7.65 15.85 -5.54
N GLU A 184 7.43 14.57 -5.28
CA GLU A 184 7.74 13.49 -6.21
C GLU A 184 6.86 13.54 -7.47
N LYS A 185 5.57 13.87 -7.30
CA LYS A 185 4.65 14.11 -8.40
C LYS A 185 5.10 15.26 -9.31
N ARG A 186 5.59 16.37 -8.74
CA ARG A 186 6.18 17.48 -9.51
C ARG A 186 7.42 17.04 -10.28
N LYS A 187 8.35 16.32 -9.63
CA LYS A 187 9.55 15.77 -10.30
C LYS A 187 9.18 14.85 -11.47
N TYR A 188 8.14 14.04 -11.32
CA TYR A 188 7.65 13.17 -12.38
C TYR A 188 7.08 13.97 -13.56
N GLN A 189 6.31 15.04 -13.29
CA GLN A 189 5.80 15.94 -14.33
C GLN A 189 6.96 16.63 -15.09
N ASP A 190 7.94 17.17 -14.39
CA ASP A 190 9.12 17.79 -15.00
C ASP A 190 9.90 16.81 -15.89
N LEU A 191 10.03 15.55 -15.44
CA LEU A 191 10.69 14.50 -16.22
C LEU A 191 9.89 14.17 -17.48
N LEU A 192 8.57 14.11 -17.38
CA LEU A 192 7.68 13.83 -18.51
C LEU A 192 7.72 14.95 -19.55
N GLU A 193 7.81 16.21 -19.14
CA GLU A 193 8.02 17.34 -20.05
C GLU A 193 9.38 17.30 -20.74
N LYS A 194 10.45 16.99 -20.01
CA LYS A 194 11.79 16.78 -20.59
C LYS A 194 11.80 15.65 -21.61
N MET A 195 11.13 14.54 -21.31
CA MET A 195 11.03 13.40 -22.22
C MET A 195 10.29 13.80 -23.51
N LYS A 196 9.17 14.54 -23.40
CA LYS A 196 8.46 15.07 -24.57
C LYS A 196 9.34 16.00 -25.41
N SER A 197 10.11 16.89 -24.78
CA SER A 197 11.03 17.78 -25.48
C SER A 197 12.11 17.02 -26.24
N ILE A 198 12.68 15.96 -25.65
CA ILE A 198 13.68 15.12 -26.32
C ILE A 198 13.06 14.37 -27.49
N THR A 199 11.86 13.79 -27.31
CA THR A 199 11.13 13.11 -28.39
C THR A 199 10.89 14.04 -29.58
N TYR A 200 10.44 15.29 -29.31
CA TYR A 200 10.23 16.28 -30.36
C TYR A 200 11.53 16.62 -31.11
N GLN A 201 12.65 16.81 -30.40
CA GLN A 201 13.94 17.07 -31.03
C GLN A 201 14.42 15.89 -31.88
N LEU A 202 14.22 14.65 -31.42
CA LEU A 202 14.56 13.46 -32.19
C LEU A 202 13.71 13.33 -33.45
N GLU A 203 12.42 13.66 -33.38
CA GLU A 203 11.51 13.64 -34.52
C GLU A 203 11.89 14.71 -35.57
N ASP A 204 12.17 15.94 -35.14
CA ASP A 204 12.66 17.02 -36.01
C ASP A 204 14.00 16.64 -36.68
N ASN A 205 14.93 16.04 -35.92
CA ASN A 205 16.20 15.56 -36.48
C ASN A 205 16.00 14.41 -37.48
N ALA A 206 15.07 13.50 -37.22
CA ALA A 206 14.73 12.41 -38.13
C ALA A 206 14.13 12.95 -39.44
N GLN A 207 13.24 13.94 -39.36
CA GLN A 207 12.69 14.62 -40.54
C GLN A 207 13.77 15.35 -41.36
N LYS A 208 14.68 16.08 -40.69
CA LYS A 208 15.82 16.73 -41.36
C LYS A 208 16.75 15.73 -42.03
N ALA A 209 17.04 14.60 -41.39
CA ALA A 209 17.84 13.53 -41.97
C ALA A 209 17.16 12.95 -43.22
N LYS A 210 15.86 12.70 -43.17
CA LYS A 210 15.06 12.24 -44.31
C LYS A 210 15.10 13.22 -45.48
N MET A 211 14.89 14.51 -45.23
CA MET A 211 14.98 15.54 -46.28
C MET A 211 16.38 15.61 -46.91
N ARG A 212 17.44 15.40 -46.12
CA ARG A 212 18.82 15.35 -46.62
C ARG A 212 19.06 14.11 -47.49
N GLU A 213 18.53 12.96 -47.09
CA GLU A 213 18.62 11.70 -47.84
C GLU A 213 17.93 11.83 -49.20
N GLU A 214 16.67 12.29 -49.22
CA GLU A 214 15.91 12.55 -50.45
C GLU A 214 16.65 13.55 -51.38
N PHE A 215 17.27 14.58 -50.81
CA PHE A 215 18.08 15.53 -51.58
C PHE A 215 19.33 14.88 -52.22
N LEU A 216 20.05 14.04 -51.47
CA LEU A 216 21.23 13.34 -51.99
C LEU A 216 20.85 12.30 -53.05
N GLU A 217 19.74 11.59 -52.86
CA GLU A 217 19.20 10.64 -53.83
C GLU A 217 18.88 11.35 -55.16
N ASN A 218 18.29 12.55 -55.11
CA ASN A 218 18.07 13.38 -56.30
C ASN A 218 19.37 13.76 -57.01
N ILE A 219 20.42 14.16 -56.28
CA ILE A 219 21.73 14.48 -56.87
C ILE A 219 22.35 13.25 -57.54
N ILE A 220 22.30 12.08 -56.89
CA ILE A 220 22.84 10.83 -57.44
C ILE A 220 22.08 10.48 -58.73
N ASN A 221 20.76 10.51 -58.71
CA ASN A 221 19.92 10.23 -59.87
C ASN A 221 20.21 11.19 -61.04
N ASP A 222 20.44 12.48 -60.78
CA ASP A 222 20.79 13.45 -61.81
C ASP A 222 22.18 13.19 -62.40
N ARG A 223 23.17 12.82 -61.58
CA ARG A 223 24.50 12.43 -62.04
C ARG A 223 24.49 11.12 -62.82
N GLU A 224 23.71 10.13 -62.41
CA GLU A 224 23.53 8.88 -63.16
C GLU A 224 22.90 9.14 -64.53
N LYS A 225 21.87 9.99 -64.61
CA LYS A 225 21.30 10.42 -65.90
C LYS A 225 22.33 11.11 -66.78
N GLU A 226 23.17 11.98 -66.20
CA GLU A 226 24.25 12.65 -66.91
C GLU A 226 25.29 11.66 -67.45
N TYR A 227 25.75 10.73 -66.61
CA TYR A 227 26.69 9.67 -66.98
C TYR A 227 26.14 8.75 -68.08
N ASN A 228 24.87 8.38 -67.98
CA ASN A 228 24.19 7.57 -69.00
C ASN A 228 24.14 8.29 -70.35
N ARG A 229 23.95 9.63 -70.37
CA ARG A 229 24.02 10.42 -71.62
C ARG A 229 25.42 10.35 -72.25
N TYR A 230 26.48 10.51 -71.47
CA TYR A 230 27.86 10.40 -71.97
C TYR A 230 28.19 9.01 -72.50
N THR A 231 27.82 7.97 -71.76
CA THR A 231 28.09 6.57 -72.13
C THR A 231 27.41 6.19 -73.45
N ILE A 232 26.15 6.62 -73.65
CA ILE A 232 25.44 6.41 -74.92
C ILE A 232 26.12 7.18 -76.07
N GLY A 233 26.60 8.39 -75.82
CA GLY A 233 27.37 9.19 -76.79
C GLY A 233 28.67 8.50 -77.23
N ASP A 234 29.48 8.02 -76.28
CA ASP A 234 30.74 7.33 -76.56
C ASP A 234 30.55 6.01 -77.32
N ILE A 235 29.49 5.25 -76.99
CA ILE A 235 29.14 4.03 -77.73
C ILE A 235 28.77 4.36 -79.18
N SER A 236 28.06 5.47 -79.41
CA SER A 236 27.70 5.92 -80.76
C SER A 236 28.94 6.34 -81.58
N ILE A 237 29.88 7.07 -80.96
CA ILE A 237 31.14 7.49 -81.60
C ILE A 237 31.99 6.26 -81.96
N ARG A 238 32.17 5.30 -81.04
CA ARG A 238 32.93 4.06 -81.32
C ARG A 238 32.30 3.22 -82.43
N LYS A 239 30.97 3.11 -82.48
CA LYS A 239 30.28 2.37 -83.56
C LYS A 239 30.53 2.99 -84.93
N ASN A 240 30.58 4.32 -85.03
CA ASN A 240 30.89 5.01 -86.28
C ASN A 240 32.37 4.84 -86.68
N GLN A 241 33.29 4.81 -85.70
CA GLN A 241 34.72 4.61 -85.96
C GLN A 241 35.03 3.17 -86.41
N VAL A 242 34.48 2.15 -85.76
CA VAL A 242 34.63 0.74 -86.17
C VAL A 242 34.02 0.49 -87.56
N ARG A 243 32.95 1.20 -87.93
CA ARG A 243 32.39 1.12 -89.28
C ARG A 243 33.36 1.68 -90.34
N SER A 244 34.04 2.79 -90.04
CA SER A 244 35.05 3.36 -90.94
C SER A 244 36.36 2.54 -91.02
N GLU A 245 36.70 1.78 -89.98
CA GLU A 245 37.86 0.88 -89.97
C GLU A 245 37.57 -0.46 -90.67
N SER A 246 36.35 -0.99 -90.51
CA SER A 246 35.88 -2.19 -91.23
C SER A 246 35.82 -1.97 -92.75
N GLU A 247 35.47 -0.75 -93.19
CA GLU A 247 35.52 -0.38 -94.61
C GLU A 247 36.97 -0.27 -95.16
N ARG A 248 37.98 -0.12 -94.28
CA ARG A 248 39.40 -0.10 -94.67
C ARG A 248 40.08 -1.46 -94.64
N SER A 249 39.52 -2.48 -93.98
CA SER A 249 40.17 -3.79 -93.79
C SER A 249 39.73 -4.89 -94.76
N MET A 250 38.98 -4.56 -95.83
CA MET A 250 38.72 -5.51 -96.93
C MET A 250 39.93 -5.62 -97.89
N ILE A 251 41.08 -6.06 -97.39
CA ILE A 251 42.14 -6.65 -98.22
C ILE A 251 42.65 -7.93 -97.53
N VAL A 252 42.06 -9.04 -97.97
CA VAL A 252 42.63 -10.38 -98.19
C VAL A 252 43.62 -10.94 -97.15
N THR A 253 43.21 -11.98 -96.42
CA THR A 253 44.00 -13.22 -96.29
C THR A 253 43.17 -14.39 -95.76
N PRO A 254 43.11 -15.54 -96.45
CA PRO A 254 42.48 -16.75 -95.95
C PRO A 254 43.51 -17.73 -95.37
N GLY A 255 43.15 -18.33 -94.23
CA GLY A 255 43.65 -19.63 -93.81
C GLY A 255 44.59 -19.62 -92.60
N LEU A 256 44.08 -20.09 -91.45
CA LEU A 256 44.68 -21.25 -90.77
C LEU A 256 43.74 -21.75 -89.67
N VAL A 257 43.39 -23.03 -89.78
CA VAL A 257 42.81 -23.88 -88.73
C VAL A 257 43.90 -24.16 -87.69
N MET A 258 43.57 -24.16 -86.38
CA MET A 258 44.21 -25.00 -85.35
C MET A 258 43.41 -24.98 -84.03
N THR A 259 42.81 -26.14 -83.73
CA THR A 259 42.64 -26.88 -82.46
C THR A 259 42.29 -26.23 -81.10
N PRO A 260 41.51 -26.94 -80.26
CA PRO A 260 41.15 -26.51 -78.90
C PRO A 260 42.17 -27.03 -77.86
N ASN A 261 42.59 -26.18 -76.92
CA ASN A 261 43.36 -26.61 -75.76
C ASN A 261 42.66 -26.24 -74.44
N LYS A 262 42.48 -27.28 -73.64
CA LYS A 262 42.10 -27.27 -72.23
C LYS A 262 43.27 -26.76 -71.39
N SER A 263 43.02 -25.95 -70.37
CA SER A 263 43.57 -26.02 -69.00
C SER A 263 43.09 -24.76 -68.22
N LEU A 264 42.45 -24.90 -67.06
CA LEU A 264 43.03 -25.09 -65.72
C LEU A 264 43.38 -23.77 -65.02
N ALA A 265 42.49 -23.30 -64.14
CA ALA A 265 42.77 -22.64 -62.84
C ALA A 265 41.41 -22.19 -62.25
N GLN A 266 40.88 -22.91 -61.27
CA GLN A 266 41.07 -22.67 -59.83
C GLN A 266 40.44 -21.35 -59.35
N PHE A 267 39.33 -21.45 -58.64
CA PHE A 267 39.26 -21.36 -57.17
C PHE A 267 39.60 -19.94 -56.67
N ILE A 268 38.57 -19.23 -56.21
CA ILE A 268 38.50 -18.55 -54.91
C ILE A 268 37.02 -18.16 -54.70
N ASP A 269 36.31 -19.05 -54.01
CA ASP A 269 35.29 -18.63 -53.05
C ASP A 269 36.06 -18.11 -51.83
N THR A 270 35.90 -16.85 -51.49
CA THR A 270 36.21 -16.37 -50.14
C THR A 270 35.18 -15.34 -49.73
N SER A 271 34.27 -15.83 -48.91
CA SER A 271 33.48 -15.09 -47.95
C SER A 271 34.29 -14.02 -47.22
N LEU A 272 33.84 -12.78 -47.28
CA LEU A 272 34.21 -11.72 -46.34
C LEU A 272 32.96 -10.96 -45.93
N SER A 273 32.26 -11.53 -44.94
CA SER A 273 31.60 -10.74 -43.90
C SER A 273 32.69 -10.02 -43.10
N ASN A 274 32.65 -8.69 -43.06
CA ASN A 274 33.21 -7.93 -41.95
C ASN A 274 32.51 -6.58 -41.80
N THR A 275 31.63 -6.54 -40.80
CA THR A 275 31.58 -5.55 -39.71
C THR A 275 32.48 -4.32 -39.88
N SER A 276 31.85 -3.17 -40.07
CA SER A 276 32.41 -1.88 -39.72
C SER A 276 32.08 -1.57 -38.27
N ASN A 277 33.07 -1.73 -37.39
CA ASN A 277 33.08 -1.12 -36.06
C ASN A 277 34.38 -0.31 -35.97
N SER A 278 34.25 1.02 -35.91
CA SER A 278 35.38 1.94 -35.86
C SER A 278 35.82 2.22 -34.44
N ASN A 279 37.14 2.23 -34.27
CA ASN A 279 37.91 2.55 -33.09
C ASN A 279 37.58 3.91 -32.43
N HIS A 280 37.80 3.99 -31.12
CA HIS A 280 38.62 5.09 -30.59
C HIS A 280 39.44 4.64 -29.35
N SER A 281 40.78 4.77 -29.47
CA SER A 281 41.86 4.97 -28.48
C SER A 281 41.67 4.46 -27.04
N GLY A 282 42.56 3.68 -26.42
CA GLY A 282 44.02 3.66 -26.53
C GLY A 282 44.64 4.45 -25.36
N MET A 283 45.24 3.76 -24.39
CA MET A 283 46.45 4.19 -23.67
C MET A 283 46.83 3.24 -22.51
N GLN A 284 48.15 2.99 -22.42
CA GLN A 284 48.94 2.57 -21.24
C GLN A 284 48.88 1.11 -20.78
N LYS A 285 49.94 0.49 -20.23
CA LYS A 285 51.39 0.73 -20.11
C LYS A 285 51.97 -0.53 -19.46
N ASP A 286 53.21 -0.84 -19.83
CA ASP A 286 54.31 -1.40 -19.03
C ASP A 286 54.10 -2.65 -18.15
N MET A 287 54.85 -3.67 -18.56
CA MET A 287 55.15 -4.89 -17.81
C MET A 287 56.16 -4.63 -16.68
N GLY A 288 55.88 -5.18 -15.51
CA GLY A 288 56.83 -5.38 -14.42
C GLY A 288 56.79 -6.83 -13.95
N ASN A 289 57.92 -7.51 -14.12
CA ASN A 289 58.19 -8.90 -13.71
C ASN A 289 57.94 -9.15 -12.22
N ASN A 290 57.48 -10.34 -11.85
CA ASN A 290 58.21 -11.16 -10.87
C ASN A 290 57.74 -12.62 -10.79
N SER A 291 58.75 -13.47 -10.67
CA SER A 291 58.71 -14.93 -10.65
C SER A 291 58.54 -15.52 -9.25
N LYS A 292 57.75 -16.60 -9.20
CA LYS A 292 57.97 -17.88 -8.51
C LYS A 292 58.40 -17.86 -7.02
N THR A 293 57.54 -18.44 -6.17
CA THR A 293 57.85 -19.72 -5.47
C THR A 293 56.56 -20.37 -4.96
N ALA A 294 56.49 -21.69 -5.12
CA ALA A 294 55.32 -22.53 -4.89
C ALA A 294 55.25 -23.07 -3.45
N THR A 295 54.05 -23.22 -2.90
CA THR A 295 53.75 -24.32 -1.96
C THR A 295 52.26 -24.69 -1.99
N LYS A 296 52.00 -25.99 -2.12
CA LYS A 296 50.72 -26.70 -2.21
C LYS A 296 49.63 -26.21 -1.22
N ARG A 297 48.49 -25.74 -1.74
CA ARG A 297 47.20 -25.75 -1.04
C ARG A 297 46.04 -25.93 -2.02
N ARG A 298 45.02 -26.66 -1.54
CA ARG A 298 43.78 -27.12 -2.19
C ARG A 298 43.22 -26.23 -3.30
N VAL A 299 42.85 -26.90 -4.39
CA VAL A 299 42.05 -26.41 -5.52
C VAL A 299 40.70 -25.89 -5.03
N LEU A 300 40.61 -24.57 -4.81
CA LEU A 300 39.36 -23.79 -4.72
C LEU A 300 39.63 -22.27 -4.87
N SER A 301 40.75 -21.87 -5.49
CA SER A 301 41.17 -20.46 -5.60
C SER A 301 40.76 -19.75 -6.90
N ASP A 302 40.33 -20.46 -7.94
CA ASP A 302 40.34 -19.87 -9.29
C ASP A 302 39.08 -19.09 -9.67
N ILE A 303 38.22 -18.76 -8.69
CA ILE A 303 37.11 -17.79 -8.85
C ILE A 303 37.42 -16.46 -8.10
N THR A 304 38.62 -16.31 -7.52
CA THR A 304 38.91 -15.18 -6.60
C THR A 304 39.40 -13.88 -7.24
N SER A 305 39.59 -13.79 -8.56
CA SER A 305 40.03 -12.55 -9.22
C SER A 305 38.91 -11.75 -9.90
N ILE A 306 37.63 -12.05 -9.64
CA ILE A 306 36.55 -11.16 -10.06
C ILE A 306 36.67 -9.88 -9.22
N PRO A 307 36.80 -8.68 -9.85
CA PRO A 307 36.88 -7.42 -9.14
C PRO A 307 35.71 -7.32 -8.16
N GLN A 308 36.01 -7.33 -6.87
CA GLN A 308 34.97 -7.15 -5.87
C GLN A 308 34.58 -5.68 -5.89
N SER A 309 33.29 -5.43 -6.10
CA SER A 309 32.73 -4.09 -5.97
C SER A 309 33.14 -3.47 -4.64
N THR A 310 33.44 -2.17 -4.66
CA THR A 310 33.80 -1.51 -3.41
C THR A 310 32.61 -1.58 -2.44
N PRO A 311 32.84 -1.65 -1.11
CA PRO A 311 31.74 -1.67 -0.15
C PRO A 311 30.77 -0.49 -0.28
N GLN A 312 31.26 0.62 -0.82
CA GLN A 312 30.46 1.81 -1.09
C GLN A 312 29.55 1.64 -2.31
N GLU A 313 30.05 1.07 -3.41
CA GLU A 313 29.23 0.74 -4.59
C GLU A 313 28.11 -0.24 -4.24
N THR A 314 28.43 -1.31 -3.51
CA THR A 314 27.43 -2.29 -3.07
C THR A 314 26.34 -1.63 -2.22
N ASN A 315 26.72 -0.76 -1.28
CA ASN A 315 25.77 -0.04 -0.43
C ASN A 315 24.89 0.92 -1.24
N ASN A 316 25.46 1.62 -2.23
CA ASN A 316 24.70 2.52 -3.09
C ASN A 316 23.71 1.74 -3.96
N ALA A 317 24.15 0.65 -4.60
CA ALA A 317 23.29 -0.23 -5.37
C ALA A 317 22.16 -0.81 -4.52
N LEU A 318 22.47 -1.27 -3.31
CA LEU A 318 21.47 -1.79 -2.36
C LEU A 318 20.45 -0.73 -1.98
N ARG A 319 20.86 0.50 -1.66
CA ARG A 319 19.94 1.61 -1.34
C ARG A 319 19.02 1.94 -2.51
N THR A 320 19.56 2.00 -3.73
CA THR A 320 18.77 2.25 -4.94
C THR A 320 17.74 1.14 -5.16
N PHE A 321 18.15 -0.11 -5.01
CA PHE A 321 17.25 -1.27 -5.11
C PHE A 321 16.12 -1.23 -4.07
N LEU A 322 16.44 -0.97 -2.79
CA LEU A 322 15.44 -0.91 -1.72
C LEU A 322 14.46 0.27 -1.87
N ARG A 323 14.92 1.41 -2.40
CA ARG A 323 14.05 2.54 -2.73
C ARG A 323 13.10 2.18 -3.87
N LYS A 324 13.63 1.61 -4.97
CA LYS A 324 12.82 1.19 -6.13
C LYS A 324 11.72 0.19 -5.74
N THR A 325 12.02 -0.73 -4.83
CA THR A 325 11.08 -1.76 -4.37
C THR A 325 10.24 -1.37 -3.16
N HIS A 326 10.34 -0.12 -2.67
CA HIS A 326 9.63 0.37 -1.46
C HIS A 326 9.89 -0.48 -0.20
N ARG A 327 11.10 -1.03 -0.08
CA ARG A 327 11.54 -1.93 1.00
C ARG A 327 12.62 -1.30 1.88
N ILE A 328 12.48 -0.01 2.15
CA ILE A 328 13.46 0.77 2.91
C ILE A 328 13.52 0.25 4.35
N GLY A 329 14.72 0.07 4.89
CA GLY A 329 14.93 -0.37 6.27
C GLY A 329 15.04 -1.89 6.48
N LEU A 330 14.83 -2.72 5.45
CA LEU A 330 14.99 -4.18 5.57
C LEU A 330 16.42 -4.61 5.88
N PHE A 331 17.42 -3.88 5.37
CA PHE A 331 18.83 -4.16 5.59
C PHE A 331 19.48 -3.02 6.38
N THR A 332 20.12 -3.36 7.49
CA THR A 332 20.96 -2.43 8.26
C THR A 332 22.43 -2.77 8.04
N ARG A 333 23.24 -1.82 7.57
CA ARG A 333 24.67 -2.05 7.32
C ARG A 333 25.40 -2.30 8.65
N ASP A 334 26.20 -3.36 8.71
CA ASP A 334 27.00 -3.71 9.90
C ASP A 334 28.47 -3.32 9.68
N SER A 335 29.16 -3.98 8.76
CA SER A 335 30.56 -3.67 8.41
C SER A 335 30.88 -4.06 6.97
N GLY A 336 31.59 -3.21 6.23
CA GLY A 336 31.96 -3.49 4.83
C GLY A 336 30.75 -3.85 3.95
N ASN A 337 30.74 -5.09 3.45
CA ASN A 337 29.69 -5.73 2.66
C ASN A 337 28.74 -6.63 3.48
N LEU A 338 28.80 -6.57 4.81
CA LEU A 338 27.96 -7.32 5.74
C LEU A 338 26.77 -6.48 6.21
N TYR A 339 25.57 -7.03 6.11
CA TYR A 339 24.29 -6.38 6.45
C TYR A 339 23.47 -7.27 7.39
N LYS A 340 22.65 -6.64 8.23
CA LYS A 340 21.64 -7.30 9.07
C LYS A 340 20.30 -7.28 8.34
N PHE A 341 19.69 -8.44 8.17
CA PHE A 341 18.32 -8.62 7.68
C PHE A 341 17.51 -9.30 8.79
N GLY A 342 16.65 -8.52 9.45
CA GLY A 342 16.02 -8.94 10.71
C GLY A 342 17.08 -9.31 11.76
N LYS A 343 17.08 -10.57 12.21
CA LYS A 343 18.06 -11.10 13.19
C LYS A 343 19.29 -11.76 12.55
N LYS A 344 19.33 -11.92 11.23
CA LYS A 344 20.43 -12.62 10.52
C LYS A 344 21.46 -11.64 9.96
N LYS A 345 22.74 -12.01 9.98
CA LYS A 345 23.81 -11.29 9.26
C LYS A 345 24.04 -11.97 7.90
N VAL A 346 24.10 -11.17 6.85
CA VAL A 346 24.20 -11.63 5.45
C VAL A 346 25.27 -10.81 4.74
N PHE A 347 26.14 -11.48 3.99
CA PHE A 347 27.11 -10.82 3.13
C PHE A 347 26.48 -10.55 1.76
N ILE A 348 26.55 -9.30 1.30
CA ILE A 348 25.99 -8.87 0.02
C ILE A 348 27.13 -8.44 -0.90
N ALA A 349 27.13 -8.94 -2.13
CA ALA A 349 28.08 -8.57 -3.17
C ALA A 349 27.35 -8.00 -4.39
N LEU A 350 27.96 -7.01 -5.06
CA LEU A 350 27.49 -6.51 -6.35
C LEU A 350 28.35 -7.13 -7.46
N LYS A 351 27.73 -7.94 -8.33
CA LYS A 351 28.40 -8.58 -9.47
C LYS A 351 27.62 -8.33 -10.76
N HIS A 352 28.27 -7.75 -11.76
CA HIS A 352 27.65 -7.43 -13.06
C HIS A 352 26.33 -6.64 -12.92
N GLY A 353 26.31 -5.67 -11.99
CA GLY A 353 25.11 -4.86 -11.70
C GLY A 353 24.04 -5.56 -10.84
N ASN A 354 24.21 -6.84 -10.50
CA ASN A 354 23.25 -7.60 -9.71
C ASN A 354 23.70 -7.74 -8.25
N LEU A 355 22.76 -7.52 -7.33
CA LEU A 355 22.98 -7.71 -5.90
C LEU A 355 22.75 -9.19 -5.54
N LEU A 356 23.77 -9.80 -4.95
CA LEU A 356 23.77 -11.20 -4.56
C LEU A 356 24.01 -11.35 -3.06
N CYS A 357 23.16 -12.13 -2.39
CA CYS A 357 23.28 -12.47 -0.98
C CYS A 357 24.00 -13.82 -0.83
N ARG A 358 25.00 -13.90 0.05
CA ARG A 358 25.65 -15.17 0.42
C ARG A 358 24.70 -15.99 1.28
N VAL A 359 24.32 -17.18 0.80
CA VAL A 359 23.49 -18.14 1.54
C VAL A 359 24.18 -19.51 1.57
N GLY A 360 24.56 -19.95 2.76
CA GLY A 360 25.32 -21.19 2.95
C GLY A 360 26.59 -21.24 2.09
N GLY A 361 26.67 -22.25 1.20
CA GLY A 361 27.77 -22.47 0.26
C GLY A 361 27.72 -21.64 -1.04
N GLY A 362 26.59 -20.94 -1.31
CA GLY A 362 26.32 -20.27 -2.58
C GLY A 362 26.02 -18.77 -2.46
N PHE A 363 25.65 -18.18 -3.59
CA PHE A 363 25.10 -16.82 -3.68
C PHE A 363 23.73 -16.91 -4.36
N GLU A 364 22.75 -16.17 -3.86
CA GLU A 364 21.42 -16.06 -4.46
C GLU A 364 21.07 -14.60 -4.75
N ASN A 365 20.10 -14.36 -5.64
CA ASN A 365 19.65 -13.00 -5.96
C ASN A 365 18.98 -12.35 -4.74
N ILE A 366 19.21 -11.05 -4.52
CA ILE A 366 18.62 -10.34 -3.39
C ILE A 366 17.07 -10.38 -3.37
N GLU A 367 16.40 -10.36 -4.52
CA GLU A 367 14.94 -10.47 -4.60
C GLU A 367 14.44 -11.83 -4.10
N GLU A 368 15.17 -12.89 -4.47
CA GLU A 368 14.88 -14.26 -4.08
C GLU A 368 15.16 -14.46 -2.58
N PHE A 369 16.28 -13.93 -2.09
CA PHE A 369 16.62 -13.92 -0.66
C PHE A 369 15.54 -13.25 0.17
N ILE A 370 15.08 -12.06 -0.24
CA ILE A 370 14.06 -11.32 0.50
C ILE A 370 12.76 -12.14 0.49
N SER A 371 12.29 -12.61 -0.67
CA SER A 371 11.03 -13.36 -0.76
C SER A 371 11.04 -14.62 0.12
N LYS A 372 12.17 -15.35 0.18
CA LYS A 372 12.31 -16.53 1.04
C LYS A 372 12.34 -16.22 2.54
N ASN A 373 12.79 -15.02 2.95
CA ASN A 373 13.01 -14.66 4.35
C ASN A 373 12.06 -13.56 4.88
N SER A 374 11.24 -12.92 4.03
CA SER A 374 10.28 -11.86 4.41
C SER A 374 8.97 -12.41 4.92
N ASP A 375 8.58 -13.60 4.45
CA ASP A 375 7.43 -14.29 4.97
C ASP A 375 7.79 -14.77 6.37
N GLY A 376 7.26 -14.13 7.39
CA GLY A 376 7.45 -14.47 8.81
C GLY A 376 7.14 -15.93 9.19
N LYS A 377 6.83 -16.80 8.23
CA LYS A 377 6.96 -18.25 8.28
C LYS A 377 8.42 -18.70 8.12
N SER A 378 9.32 -18.09 8.89
CA SER A 378 10.45 -18.85 9.38
C SER A 378 9.86 -19.99 10.21
N MET A 379 9.50 -21.10 9.55
CA MET A 379 9.59 -22.41 10.18
C MET A 379 10.97 -22.41 10.80
N ILE A 380 11.00 -22.30 12.11
CA ILE A 380 12.14 -22.61 12.92
C ILE A 380 12.39 -24.09 12.64
N SER A 381 13.06 -24.41 11.54
CA SER A 381 13.82 -25.65 11.43
C SER A 381 15.06 -25.41 12.29
N GLU A 382 14.81 -25.33 13.58
CA GLU A 382 15.79 -25.65 14.59
C GLU A 382 16.25 -27.06 14.25
N ASN A 383 17.41 -27.16 13.61
CA ASN A 383 18.30 -28.29 13.82
C ASN A 383 18.76 -28.24 15.28
N VAL A 384 17.81 -28.41 16.20
CA VAL A 384 18.06 -28.63 17.62
C VAL A 384 18.43 -30.09 17.73
N HIS A 385 19.72 -30.28 17.96
CA HIS A 385 20.22 -31.43 18.68
C HIS A 385 19.28 -31.75 19.83
N ARG A 386 18.64 -32.93 19.75
CA ARG A 386 17.82 -33.54 20.80
C ARG A 386 18.50 -33.39 22.17
N ARG A 387 17.96 -32.51 23.02
CA ARG A 387 17.95 -32.68 24.48
C ARG A 387 16.94 -31.74 25.12
N ASN A 388 15.76 -32.31 25.33
CA ASN A 388 14.73 -32.02 26.33
C ASN A 388 14.71 -30.62 26.96
N LYS A 389 13.68 -29.83 26.64
CA LYS A 389 12.95 -28.92 27.55
C LYS A 389 11.65 -28.47 26.86
N THR A 390 10.53 -29.08 27.26
CA THR A 390 9.42 -28.55 28.08
C THR A 390 8.28 -27.96 27.23
N SER A 391 7.24 -28.79 27.05
CA SER A 391 6.04 -28.60 26.22
C SER A 391 5.03 -27.57 26.75
N GLU A 392 5.19 -27.06 27.96
CA GLU A 392 4.20 -26.19 28.61
C GLU A 392 4.23 -24.74 28.12
N GLU A 393 5.40 -24.22 27.71
CA GLU A 393 5.52 -22.83 27.25
C GLU A 393 4.97 -22.62 25.83
N VAL A 394 5.02 -23.66 24.98
CA VAL A 394 4.47 -23.61 23.62
C VAL A 394 2.94 -23.65 23.64
N GLN A 395 2.34 -24.34 24.62
CA GLN A 395 0.89 -24.44 24.73
C GLN A 395 0.27 -23.12 25.19
N LYS A 396 0.90 -22.43 26.16
CA LYS A 396 0.44 -21.12 26.64
C LYS A 396 0.51 -20.02 25.57
N CYS A 397 1.54 -20.05 24.72
CA CYS A 397 1.68 -19.07 23.64
C CYS A 397 0.60 -19.23 22.54
N ASN A 398 0.15 -20.47 22.29
CA ASN A 398 -0.92 -20.72 21.32
C ASN A 398 -2.30 -20.28 21.86
N GLU A 399 -2.56 -20.47 23.15
CA GLU A 399 -3.82 -20.03 23.79
C GLU A 399 -3.97 -18.49 23.78
N ASP A 400 -2.89 -17.76 24.02
CA ASP A 400 -2.90 -16.29 23.99
C ASP A 400 -3.12 -15.74 22.56
N ILE A 401 -2.59 -16.42 21.54
CA ILE A 401 -2.81 -16.06 20.13
C ILE A 401 -4.26 -16.33 19.71
N ASP A 402 -4.82 -17.47 20.10
CA ASP A 402 -6.22 -17.80 19.80
C ASP A 402 -7.20 -16.85 20.50
N LEU A 403 -6.90 -16.44 21.74
CA LEU A 403 -7.70 -15.44 22.45
C LEU A 403 -7.65 -14.06 21.76
N ALA A 404 -6.45 -13.58 21.39
CA ALA A 404 -6.29 -12.31 20.69
C ALA A 404 -6.99 -12.31 19.32
N MET A 405 -6.92 -13.43 18.60
CA MET A 405 -7.57 -13.59 17.29
C MET A 405 -9.10 -13.65 17.41
N SER A 406 -9.62 -14.25 18.49
CA SER A 406 -11.06 -14.26 18.78
C SER A 406 -11.61 -12.86 19.13
N MET A 407 -10.85 -12.04 19.85
CA MET A 407 -11.24 -10.66 20.17
C MET A 407 -11.23 -9.74 18.93
N TYR A 408 -10.26 -9.94 18.04
CA TYR A 408 -10.16 -9.19 16.79
C TYR A 408 -11.30 -9.54 15.81
N LEU A 409 -11.69 -10.82 15.74
CA LEU A 409 -12.82 -11.24 14.89
C LEU A 409 -14.17 -10.75 15.43
N ARG A 410 -14.35 -10.66 16.76
CA ARG A 410 -15.58 -10.10 17.37
C ARG A 410 -15.74 -8.60 17.17
N SER A 411 -14.64 -7.85 16.99
CA SER A 411 -14.68 -6.39 16.82
C SER A 411 -14.84 -5.95 15.36
N SER A 412 -14.87 -6.88 14.39
CA SER A 412 -14.98 -6.54 12.97
C SER A 412 -15.76 -7.62 12.18
N PRO A 413 -17.11 -7.62 12.27
CA PRO A 413 -17.97 -8.62 11.60
C PRO A 413 -17.85 -8.63 10.07
N GLU A 414 -17.32 -7.57 9.45
CA GLU A 414 -17.04 -7.50 8.01
C GLU A 414 -15.88 -8.42 7.58
N ILE A 415 -14.88 -8.62 8.45
CA ILE A 415 -13.74 -9.53 8.19
C ILE A 415 -14.20 -10.98 8.27
N GLU A 416 -15.13 -11.31 9.17
CA GLU A 416 -15.68 -12.66 9.30
C GLU A 416 -16.49 -13.06 8.04
N LYS A 417 -17.25 -12.13 7.45
CA LYS A 417 -17.94 -12.35 6.17
C LYS A 417 -16.97 -12.62 5.02
N LEU A 418 -15.86 -11.89 4.94
CA LEU A 418 -14.80 -12.10 3.93
C LEU A 418 -14.11 -13.47 4.08
N ILE A 419 -13.91 -13.95 5.31
CA ILE A 419 -13.30 -15.27 5.57
C ILE A 419 -14.26 -16.41 5.20
N ARG A 420 -15.57 -16.27 5.46
CA ARG A 420 -16.57 -17.29 5.07
C ARG A 420 -16.73 -17.40 3.55
N ILE A 421 -16.61 -16.31 2.80
CA ILE A 421 -16.73 -16.33 1.33
C ILE A 421 -15.56 -17.10 0.68
N ARG A 422 -14.39 -17.17 1.33
CA ARG A 422 -13.21 -17.90 0.82
C ARG A 422 -13.25 -19.40 1.04
N LYS A 423 -14.14 -19.92 1.90
CA LYS A 423 -14.33 -21.36 2.12
C LYS A 423 -15.55 -21.87 1.33
N ARG A 424 -15.52 -21.75 0.00
CA ARG A 424 -16.37 -22.60 -0.85
C ARG A 424 -15.62 -23.91 -1.15
N PRO A 425 -16.23 -25.07 -0.94
CA PRO A 425 -15.64 -26.34 -1.37
C PRO A 425 -15.57 -26.34 -2.89
N THR A 426 -14.37 -26.57 -3.43
CA THR A 426 -14.17 -26.88 -4.85
C THR A 426 -14.91 -28.19 -5.15
N SER A 427 -16.04 -28.09 -5.83
CA SER A 427 -16.76 -29.23 -6.38
C SER A 427 -15.91 -29.88 -7.45
N ASN A 428 -15.66 -31.18 -7.30
CA ASN A 428 -15.01 -32.02 -8.30
C ASN A 428 -15.81 -32.00 -9.61
N CYS A 429 -15.19 -31.54 -10.70
CA CYS A 429 -15.65 -31.86 -12.05
C CYS A 429 -15.21 -33.31 -12.35
N ALA A 430 -16.18 -34.21 -12.41
CA ALA A 430 -16.01 -35.49 -13.09
C ALA A 430 -16.11 -35.24 -14.59
N THR A 431 -15.10 -35.71 -15.32
CA THR A 431 -15.11 -35.85 -16.78
C THR A 431 -15.86 -37.12 -17.17
N GLU A 432 -16.85 -36.99 -18.05
CA GLU A 432 -17.24 -38.03 -19.02
C GLU A 432 -16.74 -37.63 -20.40
#